data_AF-A0A8S3JUH7-F1
#
_entry.id   AF-A0A8S3JUH7-F1
#
_cell.length_a   1.000
_cell.length_b   1.000
_cell.length_c   1.000
_cell.angle_alpha   90.00
_cell.angle_beta   90.00
_cell.angle_gamma   90.00
#
_symmetry.space_group_name_H-M   'P 1'
#
loop_
_entity.id
_entity.type
_entity.pdbx_description
1 polymer ?
#
loop_
_entity_poly.entity_id
_entity_poly.type
_entity_poly.pdbx_seq_one_letter_code
_entity_poly.pdbx_strand_id
1 'polypeptide(L)'
;MHDIVNNFRNNILGLPALHTRQTTFIMVNEHVPFTYCWSPSLVPKPIDWPPYINVSGVLFLNHDATADKKRPVDLIKLLGIDDDHRNELLSSIIYIGFGSITGNDSDRLLHVVL
;
A
#
# COMPACT_ATOMS: atom_id res chain seq x y z
N MET A 1 -3.30 -28.39 -16.31
CA MET A 1 -2.58 -27.22 -16.86
C MET A 1 -1.10 -27.55 -16.74
N HIS A 2 -0.54 -28.12 -17.82
CA HIS A 2 0.85 -28.60 -17.84
C HIS A 2 1.82 -27.44 -17.62
N ASP A 3 2.95 -27.75 -17.00
CA ASP A 3 3.97 -26.87 -16.45
C ASP A 3 4.56 -25.83 -17.44
N ILE A 4 3.80 -24.75 -17.66
CA ILE A 4 4.16 -23.64 -18.59
C ILE A 4 5.52 -23.05 -18.21
N VAL A 5 5.80 -22.96 -16.91
CA VAL A 5 7.04 -22.37 -16.39
C VAL A 5 8.24 -23.24 -16.75
N ASN A 6 8.21 -24.55 -16.48
CA ASN A 6 9.35 -25.41 -16.82
C ASN A 6 9.51 -25.65 -18.32
N ASN A 7 8.41 -25.63 -19.09
CA ASN A 7 8.50 -25.68 -20.54
C ASN A 7 9.26 -24.45 -21.09
N PHE A 8 8.89 -23.25 -20.64
CA PHE A 8 9.59 -22.02 -21.04
C PHE A 8 11.07 -22.01 -20.59
N ARG A 9 11.35 -22.43 -19.35
CA ARG A 9 12.72 -22.50 -18.82
C ARG A 9 13.60 -23.43 -19.64
N ASN A 10 13.15 -24.67 -19.89
CA ASN A 10 13.96 -25.66 -20.59
C ASN A 10 14.08 -25.34 -22.09
N ASN A 11 12.97 -25.06 -22.77
CA ASN A 11 12.92 -25.04 -24.23
C ASN A 11 13.21 -23.66 -24.85
N ILE A 12 13.04 -22.57 -24.09
CA ILE A 12 13.32 -21.21 -24.58
C ILE A 12 14.56 -20.62 -23.91
N LEU A 13 14.67 -20.73 -22.58
CA LEU A 13 15.76 -20.10 -21.84
C LEU A 13 16.99 -21.00 -21.64
N GLY A 14 16.88 -22.31 -21.90
CA GLY A 14 17.95 -23.29 -21.61
C GLY A 14 18.25 -23.45 -20.12
N LEU A 15 17.32 -23.07 -19.24
CA LEU A 15 17.44 -23.16 -17.80
C LEU A 15 16.86 -24.48 -17.28
N PRO A 16 17.44 -25.07 -16.21
CA PRO A 16 16.88 -26.27 -15.59
C PRO A 16 15.44 -26.07 -15.09
N ALA A 17 14.66 -27.13 -15.15
CA ALA A 17 13.34 -27.19 -14.53
C ALA A 17 13.40 -26.91 -13.02
N LEU A 18 12.40 -26.20 -12.53
CA LEU A 18 12.17 -25.97 -11.11
C LEU A 18 11.29 -27.07 -10.55
N HIS A 19 11.72 -27.66 -9.45
CA HIS A 19 10.86 -28.51 -8.64
C HIS A 19 10.06 -27.67 -7.64
N THR A 20 8.84 -28.09 -7.30
CA THR A 20 7.91 -27.34 -6.42
C THR A 20 8.56 -26.83 -5.13
N ARG A 21 9.45 -27.63 -4.51
CA ARG A 21 10.19 -27.25 -3.30
C ARG A 21 11.20 -26.11 -3.52
N GLN A 22 11.79 -26.02 -4.71
CA GLN A 22 12.73 -24.95 -5.07
C GLN A 22 11.98 -23.64 -5.32
N THR A 23 10.78 -23.71 -5.92
CA THR A 23 10.00 -22.53 -6.29
C THR A 23 9.56 -21.70 -5.08
N THR A 24 9.30 -22.32 -3.93
CA THR A 24 8.84 -21.61 -2.71
C THR A 24 9.83 -20.55 -2.23
N PHE A 25 11.14 -20.79 -2.38
CA PHE A 25 12.19 -19.89 -1.89
C PHE A 25 13.03 -19.27 -3.00
N ILE A 26 12.62 -19.41 -4.27
CA ILE A 26 13.46 -18.98 -5.39
C ILE A 26 13.80 -17.49 -5.35
N MET A 27 12.88 -16.63 -4.94
CA MET A 27 13.15 -15.20 -4.83
C MET A 27 14.20 -14.87 -3.76
N VAL A 28 14.26 -15.67 -2.69
CA VAL A 28 15.24 -15.53 -1.62
C VAL A 28 16.58 -16.11 -2.07
N ASN A 29 16.59 -17.32 -2.60
CA ASN A 29 17.80 -18.02 -3.04
C ASN A 29 18.54 -17.28 -4.16
N GLU A 30 17.80 -16.67 -5.08
CA GLU A 30 18.35 -15.90 -6.20
C GLU A 30 18.56 -14.41 -5.86
N HIS A 31 18.43 -14.03 -4.58
CA HIS A 31 18.64 -12.66 -4.09
C HIS A 31 17.88 -11.60 -4.91
N VAL A 32 16.64 -11.91 -5.31
CA VAL A 32 15.83 -11.03 -6.17
C VAL A 32 15.61 -9.70 -5.43
N PRO A 33 16.05 -8.55 -5.99
CA PRO A 33 15.89 -7.27 -5.31
C PRO A 33 14.43 -6.97 -5.00
N PHE A 34 14.14 -6.61 -3.75
CA PHE A 34 12.79 -6.34 -3.29
C PHE A 34 12.74 -5.06 -2.47
N THR A 35 11.70 -4.24 -2.66
CA THR A 35 11.53 -2.98 -1.94
C THR A 35 10.18 -2.95 -1.24
N TYR A 36 10.20 -2.80 0.08
CA TYR A 36 9.02 -2.57 0.88
C TYR A 36 8.70 -1.08 0.99
N CYS A 37 7.42 -0.76 0.85
CA CYS A 37 6.94 0.61 0.69
C CYS A 37 6.20 1.10 1.94
N TRP A 38 6.90 1.14 3.07
CA TRP A 38 6.42 1.74 4.31
C TRP A 38 7.42 2.74 4.87
N SER A 39 6.96 3.60 5.78
CA SER A 39 7.83 4.55 6.49
C SER A 39 8.76 3.84 7.48
N PRO A 40 10.10 4.01 7.40
CA PRO A 40 11.02 3.50 8.42
C PRO A 40 10.75 4.05 9.82
N SER A 41 10.07 5.21 9.94
CA SER A 41 9.66 5.77 11.23
C SER A 41 8.51 4.99 11.89
N LEU A 42 7.74 4.22 11.11
CA LEU A 42 6.70 3.33 11.64
C LEU A 42 7.34 2.01 12.10
N VAL A 43 8.12 1.38 11.22
CA VAL A 43 8.89 0.16 11.51
C VAL A 43 10.26 0.28 10.83
N PRO A 44 11.37 0.29 11.58
CA PRO A 44 12.70 0.33 10.99
C PRO A 44 12.99 -0.98 10.24
N LYS A 45 13.88 -0.92 9.24
CA LYS A 45 14.36 -2.12 8.55
C LYS A 45 15.01 -3.07 9.59
N PRO A 46 14.59 -4.34 9.67
CA PRO A 46 15.26 -5.31 10.53
C PRO A 46 16.74 -5.48 10.18
N ILE A 47 17.57 -5.63 11.22
CA ILE A 47 19.04 -5.65 11.07
C ILE A 47 19.56 -6.90 10.36
N ASP A 48 18.80 -7.99 10.43
CA ASP A 48 19.09 -9.29 9.83
C ASP A 48 18.65 -9.40 8.37
N TRP A 49 18.05 -8.34 7.81
CA TRP A 49 17.64 -8.34 6.42
C TRP A 49 18.82 -8.18 5.46
N PRO A 50 18.87 -9.01 4.40
CA PRO A 50 19.96 -8.97 3.44
C PRO A 50 19.96 -7.66 2.62
N PRO A 51 21.10 -7.33 1.97
CA PRO A 51 21.29 -6.05 1.29
C PRO A 51 20.41 -5.86 0.04
N TYR A 52 19.89 -6.94 -0.55
CA TYR A 52 18.99 -6.88 -1.70
C TYR A 52 17.53 -6.52 -1.33
N ILE A 53 17.22 -6.43 -0.03
CA ILE A 53 15.90 -6.01 0.46
C ILE A 53 15.98 -4.59 0.98
N ASN A 54 15.16 -3.69 0.43
CA ASN A 54 15.11 -2.28 0.80
C ASN A 54 13.77 -1.90 1.43
N VAL A 55 13.78 -0.78 2.16
CA VAL A 55 12.58 -0.08 2.64
C VAL A 55 12.66 1.34 2.11
N SER A 56 11.74 1.73 1.21
CA SER A 56 11.83 3.00 0.47
C SER A 56 11.13 4.18 1.14
N GLY A 57 10.21 3.94 2.07
CA GLY A 57 9.29 4.95 2.57
C GLY A 57 7.87 4.78 2.05
N VAL A 58 7.03 5.78 2.33
CA VAL A 58 5.63 5.80 1.88
C VAL A 58 5.56 6.21 0.42
N LEU A 59 4.74 5.50 -0.35
CA LEU A 59 4.40 5.91 -1.72
C LEU A 59 3.31 6.97 -1.67
N PHE A 60 3.65 8.20 -2.04
CA PHE A 60 2.68 9.26 -2.23
C PHE A 60 2.27 9.31 -3.70
N LEU A 61 0.96 9.37 -3.95
CA LEU A 61 0.45 9.65 -5.28
C LEU A 61 0.69 11.13 -5.59
N ASN A 62 1.18 11.42 -6.80
CA ASN A 62 1.20 12.80 -7.29
C ASN A 62 -0.24 13.24 -7.55
N HIS A 63 -0.81 14.00 -6.62
CA HIS A 63 -2.20 14.42 -6.65
C HIS A 63 -2.54 15.33 -7.84
N ASP A 64 -1.56 16.01 -8.43
CA ASP A 64 -1.78 16.91 -9.56
C ASP A 64 -2.12 16.15 -10.86
N ALA A 65 -1.65 14.89 -10.99
CA ALA A 65 -1.82 14.08 -12.20
C ALA A 65 -3.11 13.24 -12.22
N THR A 66 -3.87 13.21 -11.12
CA THR A 66 -5.08 12.36 -10.97
C THR A 66 -6.31 13.14 -10.49
N ALA A 67 -6.21 14.47 -10.46
CA ALA A 67 -7.26 15.36 -9.97
C ALA A 67 -8.39 15.56 -11.01
N ASP A 68 -9.01 14.48 -11.46
CA ASP A 68 -10.40 14.54 -11.94
C ASP A 68 -11.33 14.57 -10.71
N LYS A 69 -11.34 15.66 -9.93
CA LYS A 69 -12.13 15.71 -8.69
C LYS A 69 -12.69 17.10 -8.40
N LYS A 70 -13.94 17.33 -8.80
CA LYS A 70 -14.80 18.30 -8.12
C LYS A 70 -14.86 17.92 -6.64
N ARG A 71 -14.08 18.62 -5.81
CA ARG A 71 -14.19 18.49 -4.35
C ARG A 71 -15.60 18.95 -3.94
N PRO A 72 -16.30 18.19 -3.08
CA PRO A 72 -17.61 18.61 -2.59
C PRO A 72 -17.52 19.97 -1.87
N VAL A 73 -18.39 20.91 -2.25
CA VAL A 73 -18.35 22.31 -1.76
C VAL A 73 -18.65 22.39 -0.26
N ASP A 74 -19.53 21.52 0.22
CA ASP A 74 -19.87 21.34 1.63
C ASP A 74 -18.67 20.89 2.47
N LEU A 75 -17.86 19.96 1.96
CA LEU A 75 -16.64 19.51 2.65
C LEU A 75 -15.60 20.64 2.76
N ILE A 76 -15.40 21.41 1.68
CA ILE A 76 -14.49 22.57 1.70
C ILE A 76 -14.95 23.59 2.74
N LYS A 77 -16.25 23.89 2.77
CA LYS A 77 -16.86 24.80 3.76
C LYS A 77 -16.70 24.29 5.19
N LEU A 78 -16.94 22.99 5.43
CA LEU A 78 -16.78 22.37 6.75
C LEU A 78 -15.34 22.47 7.25
N LEU A 79 -14.38 22.20 6.37
CA LEU A 79 -12.96 22.27 6.72
C LEU A 79 -12.45 23.71 6.87
N GLY A 80 -13.27 24.71 6.52
CA GLY A 80 -12.91 26.12 6.61
C GLY A 80 -11.67 26.48 5.81
N ILE A 81 -11.42 25.77 4.69
CA ILE A 81 -10.30 26.03 3.80
C ILE A 81 -10.67 27.24 2.95
N ASP A 82 -10.53 28.44 3.51
CA ASP A 82 -10.28 29.65 2.74
C ASP A 82 -8.76 29.86 2.64
N ASP A 83 -8.31 30.52 1.57
CA ASP A 83 -6.90 30.48 1.12
C ASP A 83 -5.88 31.12 2.09
N ASP A 84 -6.30 31.72 3.22
CA ASP A 84 -5.41 32.54 4.06
C ASP A 84 -5.39 32.24 5.56
N HIS A 85 -6.25 31.35 6.09
CA HIS A 85 -6.24 31.07 7.53
C HIS A 85 -6.37 29.58 7.81
N ARG A 86 -5.30 28.97 8.38
CA ARG A 86 -5.45 27.70 9.11
C ARG A 86 -6.36 27.97 10.30
N ASN A 87 -7.65 27.71 10.10
CA ASN A 87 -8.69 27.95 11.07
C ASN A 87 -8.43 27.10 12.32
N GLU A 88 -8.54 27.67 13.52
CA GLU A 88 -8.44 26.94 14.80
C GLU A 88 -9.42 25.76 14.85
N LEU A 89 -10.56 25.89 14.17
CA LEU A 89 -11.56 24.83 13.99
C LEU A 89 -10.99 23.56 13.34
N LEU A 90 -10.03 23.67 12.41
CA LEU A 90 -9.46 22.49 11.74
C LEU A 90 -8.73 21.57 12.73
N SER A 91 -8.17 22.13 13.82
CA SER A 91 -7.50 21.34 14.86
C SER A 91 -8.47 20.49 15.71
N SER A 92 -9.76 20.80 15.68
CA SER A 92 -10.81 20.08 16.42
C SER A 92 -11.57 19.06 15.55
N ILE A 93 -11.34 19.05 14.23
CA ILE A 93 -11.98 18.11 13.31
C ILE A 93 -11.28 16.76 13.37
N ILE A 94 -12.06 15.70 13.57
CA ILE A 94 -11.58 14.31 13.57
C ILE A 94 -12.03 13.63 12.28
N TYR A 95 -11.08 13.09 11.52
CA TYR A 95 -11.39 12.20 10.40
C TYR A 95 -11.59 10.77 10.92
N ILE A 96 -12.75 10.18 10.62
CA ILE A 96 -13.07 8.79 10.97
C ILE A 96 -13.34 8.03 9.66
N GLY A 97 -12.56 6.99 9.41
CA GLY A 97 -12.71 6.16 8.22
C GLY A 97 -12.08 4.78 8.45
N PHE A 98 -12.84 3.73 8.19
CA PHE A 98 -12.43 2.33 8.39
C PHE A 98 -12.07 1.62 7.07
N GLY A 99 -12.09 2.34 5.95
CA GLY A 99 -12.02 1.74 4.62
C GLY A 99 -13.31 1.00 4.25
N SER A 100 -13.25 0.24 3.15
CA SER A 100 -14.38 -0.58 2.72
C SER A 100 -14.43 -1.86 3.55
N ILE A 101 -15.41 -1.93 4.46
CA ILE A 101 -15.68 -3.10 5.29
C ILE A 101 -17.05 -3.67 4.94
N THR A 102 -17.15 -5.00 4.85
CA THR A 102 -18.43 -5.70 4.65
C THR A 102 -18.70 -6.63 5.83
N GLY A 103 -19.96 -6.82 6.21
CA GLY A 103 -20.37 -7.78 7.24
C GLY A 103 -20.35 -7.28 8.69
N ASN A 104 -20.06 -6.00 8.94
CA ASN A 104 -20.22 -5.38 10.26
C ASN A 104 -21.61 -4.75 10.43
N ASP A 105 -22.10 -4.72 11.66
CA ASP A 105 -23.30 -3.98 12.05
C ASP A 105 -23.05 -2.47 11.93
N SER A 106 -23.59 -1.88 10.85
CA SER A 106 -23.43 -0.46 10.54
C SER A 106 -24.10 0.44 11.56
N ASP A 107 -25.23 0.02 12.12
CA ASP A 107 -26.01 0.83 13.06
C ASP A 107 -25.26 0.92 14.39
N ARG A 108 -24.71 -0.22 14.84
CA ARG A 108 -23.85 -0.23 16.03
C ARG A 108 -22.60 0.61 15.85
N LEU A 109 -21.94 0.55 14.70
CA LEU A 109 -20.76 1.38 14.42
C LEU A 109 -21.11 2.87 14.45
N LEU A 110 -22.26 3.25 13.88
CA LEU A 110 -22.71 4.63 13.88
C LEU A 110 -22.96 5.15 15.31
N HIS A 111 -23.62 4.36 16.16
CA HIS A 111 -23.87 4.72 17.57
C HIS A 111 -22.59 4.86 18.40
N VAL A 112 -21.49 4.19 18.03
CA VAL A 112 -20.20 4.37 18.74
C VAL A 112 -19.52 5.66 18.29
N VAL A 113 -19.72 6.08 17.05
CA VAL A 113 -19.04 7.22 16.43
C VAL A 113 -19.77 8.55 16.67
N LEU A 114 -21.11 8.54 16.73
CA LEU A 114 -21.98 9.71 16.91
C LEU A 114 -22.79 9.59 18.21
#